data_AF-A0A972GPS9-F1
#
_entry.id   AF-A0A972GPS9-F1
#
_cell.length_a   1.000
_cell.length_b   1.000
_cell.length_c   1.000
_cell.angle_alpha   90.00
_cell.angle_beta   90.00
_cell.angle_gamma   90.00
#
_symmetry.space_group_name_H-M   'P 1'
#
loop_
_entity.id
_entity.type
_entity.pdbx_description
1 polymer ?
#
loop_
_entity_poly.entity_id
_entity_poly.type
_entity_poly.pdbx_seq_one_letter_code
_entity_poly.pdbx_strand_id
1 'polypeptide(L)'
;MKTLHHIHPIEQIDEFLVVERLFSEDTKLLSVGLANIHAEVPNIAANKEKILRACQIFKERGANLVIFPEFGLSGYFWEAVSFVQTYSIFE
;
A
#
# COMPACT_ATOMS: atom_id res chain seq x y z
N MET A 1 -30.82 -7.08 12.73
CA MET A 1 -29.51 -6.62 12.22
C MET A 1 -28.91 -7.77 11.43
N LYS A 2 -28.99 -7.75 10.09
CA LYS A 2 -28.44 -8.81 9.24
C LYS A 2 -26.93 -8.56 9.10
N THR A 3 -26.12 -9.51 9.53
CA THR A 3 -24.66 -9.48 9.37
C THR A 3 -24.33 -9.71 7.90
N LEU A 4 -24.12 -8.64 7.14
CA LEU A 4 -23.57 -8.72 5.80
C LEU A 4 -22.06 -9.00 5.96
N HIS A 5 -21.69 -10.26 5.80
CA HIS A 5 -20.29 -10.67 5.62
C HIS A 5 -20.15 -11.28 4.23
N HIS A 6 -20.40 -10.48 3.19
CA HIS A 6 -20.01 -10.86 1.84
C HIS A 6 -18.52 -10.56 1.66
N ILE A 7 -17.75 -11.65 1.64
CA ILE A 7 -16.35 -11.64 1.25
C ILE A 7 -16.35 -11.94 -0.24
N HIS A 8 -15.93 -10.99 -1.06
CA HIS A 8 -15.72 -11.26 -2.48
C HIS A 8 -14.46 -12.12 -2.64
N PRO A 9 -14.41 -13.00 -3.65
CA PRO A 9 -13.24 -13.82 -3.93
C PRO A 9 -12.00 -12.95 -4.13
N ILE A 10 -10.84 -13.51 -3.80
CA ILE A 10 -9.56 -12.87 -4.05
C ILE A 10 -9.39 -12.75 -5.56
N GLU A 11 -9.19 -11.53 -6.03
CA GLU A 11 -8.92 -11.23 -7.44
C GLU A 11 -7.48 -10.73 -7.58
N GLN A 12 -6.80 -11.14 -8.64
CA GLN A 12 -5.49 -10.59 -9.00
C GLN A 12 -5.69 -9.52 -10.08
N ILE A 13 -5.34 -8.27 -9.77
CA ILE A 13 -5.34 -7.16 -10.72
C ILE A 13 -3.92 -6.61 -10.77
N ASP A 14 -3.27 -6.73 -11.93
CA ASP A 14 -1.84 -6.51 -12.11
C ASP A 14 -1.00 -7.31 -11.08
N GLU A 15 -0.29 -6.59 -10.21
CA GLU A 15 0.54 -7.12 -9.13
C GLU A 15 -0.18 -7.18 -7.77
N PHE A 16 -1.44 -6.74 -7.69
CA PHE A 16 -2.19 -6.64 -6.45
C PHE A 16 -3.16 -7.81 -6.27
N LEU A 17 -3.13 -8.41 -5.08
CA LEU A 17 -4.21 -9.26 -4.60
C LEU A 17 -5.27 -8.37 -3.95
N VAL A 18 -6.47 -8.36 -4.52
CA VAL A 18 -7.58 -7.52 -4.09
C VAL A 18 -8.59 -8.36 -3.34
N VAL A 19 -9.00 -7.87 -2.17
CA VAL A 19 -10.05 -8.44 -1.34
C VAL A 19 -11.04 -7.34 -0.99
N GLU A 20 -12.32 -7.59 -1.23
CA GLU A 20 -13.39 -6.65 -0.93
C GLU A 20 -14.32 -7.21 0.13
N ARG A 21 -14.71 -6.34 1.07
CA ARG A 21 -15.68 -6.65 2.12
C ARG A 21 -16.70 -5.54 2.24
N LEU A 22 -17.97 -5.91 2.19
CA LEU A 22 -19.09 -5.00 2.34
C LEU A 22 -19.67 -5.09 3.76
N PHE A 23 -19.76 -3.96 4.45
CA PHE A 23 -20.32 -3.86 5.80
C PHE A 23 -21.65 -3.08 5.87
N SER A 24 -21.98 -2.32 4.81
CA SER A 24 -23.23 -1.57 4.66
C SER A 24 -23.54 -1.40 3.17
N GLU A 25 -24.83 -1.38 2.82
CA GLU A 25 -25.30 -1.07 1.46
C GLU A 25 -25.46 0.45 1.22
N ASP A 26 -25.34 1.28 2.27
CA ASP A 26 -25.45 2.74 2.14
C ASP A 26 -24.16 3.34 1.55
N THR A 27 -24.24 3.70 0.27
CA THR A 27 -23.15 4.30 -0.51
C THR A 27 -22.73 5.71 -0.06
N LYS A 28 -23.48 6.36 0.84
CA LYS A 28 -23.13 7.68 1.39
C LYS A 28 -22.13 7.59 2.56
N LEU A 29 -21.86 6.38 3.05
CA LEU A 29 -20.93 6.14 4.15
C LEU A 29 -19.47 6.07 3.66
N LEU A 30 -18.54 6.01 4.62
CA LEU A 30 -17.12 5.84 4.35
C LEU A 30 -16.86 4.47 3.69
N SER A 31 -16.07 4.48 2.61
CA SER A 31 -15.54 3.29 1.96
C SER A 31 -14.03 3.42 1.82
N VAL A 32 -13.28 2.49 2.42
CA VAL A 32 -11.84 2.61 2.61
C VAL A 32 -11.10 1.61 1.73
N GLY A 33 -10.17 2.11 0.91
CA GLY A 33 -9.13 1.32 0.26
C GLY A 33 -7.87 1.27 1.12
N LEU A 34 -7.33 0.08 1.37
CA LEU A 34 -6.07 -0.12 2.08
C LEU A 34 -5.08 -0.81 1.13
N ALA A 35 -4.05 -0.10 0.68
CA ALA A 35 -3.04 -0.67 -0.22
C ALA A 35 -1.71 -0.86 0.51
N ASN A 36 -1.38 -2.11 0.83
CA ASN A 36 -0.07 -2.46 1.36
C ASN A 36 0.96 -2.55 0.21
N ILE A 37 1.56 -1.42 -0.15
CA ILE A 37 2.54 -1.32 -1.24
C ILE A 37 3.97 -1.40 -0.71
N HIS A 38 4.83 -2.17 -1.39
CA HIS A 38 6.26 -2.17 -1.13
C HIS A 38 6.95 -1.09 -1.99
N ALA A 39 7.61 -0.13 -1.33
CA ALA A 39 8.36 0.92 -2.00
C ALA A 39 9.68 0.39 -2.58
N GLU A 40 9.92 0.69 -3.85
CA GLU A 40 11.20 0.50 -4.53
C GLU A 40 12.12 1.70 -4.24
N VAL A 41 13.26 1.45 -3.60
CA VAL A 41 14.24 2.50 -3.26
C VAL A 41 15.45 2.37 -4.20
N PRO A 42 15.93 3.46 -4.83
CA PRO A 42 15.51 4.86 -4.69
C PRO A 42 14.44 5.32 -5.71
N ASN A 43 13.68 4.39 -6.31
CA ASN A 43 12.87 4.66 -7.50
C ASN A 43 11.49 5.29 -7.18
N ILE A 44 11.50 6.60 -6.92
CA ILE A 44 10.28 7.40 -6.68
C ILE A 44 9.27 7.29 -7.82
N ALA A 45 9.73 7.24 -9.08
CA ALA A 45 8.85 7.19 -10.23
C ALA A 45 8.04 5.88 -10.26
N ALA A 46 8.68 4.73 -10.04
CA ALA A 46 7.99 3.45 -9.96
C ALA A 46 6.98 3.41 -8.79
N ASN A 47 7.34 3.96 -7.64
CA ASN A 47 6.43 4.02 -6.49
C ASN A 47 5.20 4.88 -6.76
N LYS A 48 5.39 6.03 -7.43
CA LYS A 48 4.28 6.87 -7.89
C LYS A 48 3.36 6.09 -8.82
N GLU A 49 3.91 5.34 -9.78
CA GLU A 49 3.12 4.52 -10.71
C GLU A 49 2.33 3.42 -10.00
N LYS A 50 2.90 2.77 -8.97
CA LYS A 50 2.18 1.83 -8.10
C LYS A 50 1.00 2.49 -7.38
N ILE A 51 1.24 3.64 -6.76
CA ILE A 51 0.21 4.40 -6.05
C ILE A 51 -0.93 4.76 -7.02
N LEU A 52 -0.61 5.23 -8.23
CA LEU A 52 -1.61 5.60 -9.24
C LEU A 52 -2.45 4.40 -9.69
N ARG A 53 -1.84 3.23 -9.93
CA ARG A 53 -2.55 2.00 -10.28
C ARG A 53 -3.48 1.55 -9.15
N ALA A 54 -3.01 1.55 -7.91
CA ALA A 54 -3.85 1.25 -6.74
C ALA A 54 -5.03 2.22 -6.60
N CYS A 55 -4.79 3.54 -6.78
CA CYS A 55 -5.85 4.55 -6.77
C CYS A 55 -6.91 4.30 -7.86
N GLN A 56 -6.49 3.87 -9.05
CA GLN A 56 -7.42 3.55 -10.14
C GLN A 56 -8.31 2.36 -9.78
N ILE A 57 -7.72 1.28 -9.23
CA ILE A 57 -8.48 0.11 -8.74
C ILE A 57 -9.49 0.53 -7.68
N PHE A 58 -9.09 1.32 -6.69
CA PHE A 58 -9.99 1.76 -5.62
C PHE A 58 -11.10 2.69 -6.11
N LYS A 59 -10.80 3.55 -7.08
CA LYS A 59 -11.80 4.43 -7.71
C LYS A 59 -12.87 3.61 -8.43
N GLU A 60 -12.47 2.58 -9.18
CA GLU A 60 -13.39 1.67 -9.88
C GLU A 60 -14.26 0.87 -8.90
N ARG A 61 -13.76 0.59 -7.70
CA ARG A 61 -14.48 -0.08 -6.60
C ARG A 61 -15.29 0.86 -5.71
N GLY A 62 -15.26 2.17 -5.96
CA GLY A 62 -16.04 3.15 -5.21
C GLY A 62 -15.51 3.52 -3.82
N ALA A 63 -14.24 3.23 -3.51
CA ALA A 63 -13.63 3.73 -2.27
C ALA A 63 -13.48 5.25 -2.32
N ASN A 64 -13.79 5.92 -1.20
CA ASN A 64 -13.75 7.38 -1.07
C ASN A 64 -12.63 7.89 -0.16
N LEU A 65 -11.92 6.97 0.50
CA LEU A 65 -10.66 7.22 1.19
C LEU A 65 -9.68 6.09 0.85
N VAL A 66 -8.45 6.42 0.51
CA VAL A 66 -7.39 5.44 0.27
C VAL A 66 -6.23 5.71 1.23
N ILE A 67 -5.74 4.65 1.86
CA ILE A 67 -4.64 4.70 2.83
C ILE A 67 -3.47 3.88 2.29
N PHE A 68 -2.28 4.47 2.36
CA PHE A 68 -1.01 3.86 1.99
C PHE A 68 -0.08 3.84 3.22
N PRO A 69 0.91 2.92 3.25
CA PRO A 69 1.99 2.94 4.22
C PRO A 69 2.73 4.28 4.22
N GLU A 70 3.24 4.65 5.39
CA GLU A 70 4.19 5.75 5.52
C GLU A 70 5.40 5.52 4.60
N PHE A 71 5.93 6.59 4.01
CA PHE A 71 7.01 6.55 3.03
C PHE A 71 6.72 5.66 1.80
N GLY A 72 5.47 5.33 1.47
CA GLY A 72 5.14 4.52 0.29
C GLY A 72 5.62 5.12 -1.05
N LEU A 73 5.87 6.43 -1.11
CA LEU A 73 6.39 7.12 -2.31
C LEU A 73 7.92 7.12 -2.38
N SER A 74 8.59 7.47 -1.28
CA SER A 74 10.04 7.63 -1.24
C SER A 74 10.80 6.35 -0.86
N GLY A 75 10.12 5.46 -0.13
CA GLY A 75 10.73 4.46 0.73
C GLY A 75 11.60 5.08 1.83
N TYR A 76 12.19 4.23 2.66
CA TYR A 76 13.10 4.64 3.71
C TYR A 76 14.52 4.71 3.14
N PHE A 77 15.11 5.89 3.09
CA PHE A 77 16.51 6.07 2.70
C PHE A 77 17.40 5.84 3.92
N TRP A 78 17.69 4.57 4.24
CA TRP A 78 18.91 4.30 4.99
C TRP A 78 20.04 4.45 3.97
N GLU A 79 20.66 5.63 3.91
CA GLU A 79 22.02 5.71 3.39
C GLU A 79 22.81 4.63 4.11
N ALA A 80 23.49 3.77 3.36
CA ALA A 80 24.53 2.94 3.94
C ALA A 80 25.54 3.91 4.57
N VAL A 81 25.39 4.19 5.86
CA VAL A 81 26.45 4.74 6.69
C VAL A 81 27.45 3.60 6.84
N SER A 82 28.17 3.29 5.76
CA SER A 82 29.40 2.52 5.82
C SER A 82 30.49 3.43 6.38
N PHE A 83 30.32 3.80 7.65
CA PHE A 83 31.40 4.29 8.51
C PHE A 83 31.37 3.46 9.80
N VAL A 84 31.58 2.16 9.65
CA VAL A 84 32.30 1.41 10.68
C VAL A 84 33.70 1.21 10.12
N GLN A 85 34.55 2.22 10.29
CA GLN A 85 35.99 1.96 10.34
C GLN A 85 36.19 1.13 11.60
N THR A 86 36.33 -0.18 11.45
CA THR A 86 36.87 -1.04 12.50
C THR A 86 38.32 -0.59 12.71
N TYR A 87 38.54 0.33 13.66
CA TYR A 87 39.87 0.47 14.24
C TYR A 87 40.16 -0.85 14.96
N SER A 88 41.06 -1.63 14.39
CA SER A 88 41.63 -2.78 15.07
C SER A 88 42.44 -2.25 16.26
N ILE A 89 41.89 -2.35 17.46
CA ILE A 89 42.65 -2.25 18.71
C ILE A 89 43.22 -3.63 19.01
N PHE A 90 44.29 -3.98 18.30
CA PHE A 90 45.30 -4.95 18.75
C PHE A 90 46.64 -4.53 18.18
N GLU A 91 47.29 -3.58 18.88
CA GLU A 91 48.72 -3.60 19.17
C GLU A 91 48.91 -3.28 20.65
#